data_AF-A0A1Y3ACK7-F1
#
_entry.id   AF-A0A1Y3ACK7-F1
#
_cell.length_a   1.000
_cell.length_b   1.000
_cell.length_c   1.000
_cell.angle_alpha   90.00
_cell.angle_beta   90.00
_cell.angle_gamma   90.00
#
_symmetry.space_group_name_H-M   'P 1'
#
loop_
_entity.id
_entity.type
_entity.pdbx_description
1 polymer ?
#
loop_
_entity_poly.entity_id
_entity_poly.type
_entity_poly.pdbx_seq_one_letter_code
_entity_poly.pdbx_strand_id
1 'polypeptide(L)'
;GKGWRPEPPACGHGEATADGRPRCAQFDRVVDPGRECGSGCPAFEPADPAAADRERLRDERTAWVADPEGGGPRRQSGLSRYL
;
A
#
# COMPACT_ATOMS: atom_id res chain seq x y z
N GLY A 1 8.29 11.65 5.72
CA GLY A 1 7.23 11.60 4.69
C GLY A 1 6.37 10.39 4.93
N LYS A 2 5.06 10.48 4.66
CA LYS A 2 4.18 9.30 4.62
C LYS A 2 4.65 8.46 3.42
N GLY A 3 4.99 7.19 3.62
CA GLY A 3 5.67 6.38 2.60
C GLY A 3 4.96 6.37 1.25
N TRP A 4 5.73 6.20 0.16
CA TRP A 4 5.20 6.10 -1.20
C TRP A 4 4.41 4.80 -1.37
N ARG A 5 3.08 4.93 -1.52
CA ARG A 5 2.13 3.83 -1.68
C ARG A 5 1.04 4.23 -2.68
N PRO A 6 1.35 4.34 -3.98
CA PRO A 6 0.32 4.44 -5.01
C PRO A 6 -0.38 3.09 -5.21
N GLU A 7 -1.57 3.13 -5.80
CA GLU A 7 -2.27 1.91 -6.24
C GLU A 7 -1.52 1.28 -7.42
N PRO A 8 -1.53 -0.05 -7.62
CA PRO A 8 -1.00 -0.67 -8.83
C PRO A 8 -1.65 -0.07 -10.09
N PRO A 9 -0.94 -0.09 -11.24
CA PRO A 9 -1.48 0.49 -12.47
C PRO A 9 -2.71 -0.28 -12.95
N ALA A 10 -3.67 0.45 -13.53
CA ALA A 10 -4.82 -0.10 -14.25
C ALA A 10 -4.40 -0.70 -15.61
N CYS A 11 -3.49 -1.66 -15.55
CA CYS A 11 -2.86 -2.30 -16.69
C CYS A 11 -2.86 -3.82 -16.49
N GLY A 12 -3.12 -4.61 -17.52
CA GLY A 12 -3.10 -6.08 -17.48
C GLY A 12 -1.72 -6.65 -17.09
N HIS A 13 -0.65 -5.87 -17.25
CA HIS A 13 0.70 -6.21 -16.80
C HIS A 13 1.05 -5.65 -15.41
N GLY A 14 0.10 -5.01 -14.74
CA GLY A 14 0.28 -4.42 -13.42
C GLY A 14 0.25 -5.47 -12.33
N GLU A 15 1.23 -5.43 -11.43
CA GLU A 15 1.32 -6.30 -10.27
C GLU A 15 1.71 -5.51 -9.02
N ALA A 16 1.44 -6.08 -7.85
CA ALA A 16 2.04 -5.63 -6.60
C ALA A 16 3.20 -6.56 -6.22
N THR A 17 4.35 -6.00 -5.86
CA THR A 17 5.44 -6.78 -5.25
C THR A 17 5.03 -7.32 -3.88
N ALA A 18 5.79 -8.29 -3.37
CA ALA A 18 5.59 -8.83 -2.02
C ALA A 18 5.60 -7.77 -0.91
N ASP A 19 6.25 -6.62 -1.13
CA ASP A 19 6.27 -5.51 -0.19
C ASP A 19 5.28 -4.36 -0.53
N GLY A 20 4.44 -4.56 -1.54
CA GLY A 20 3.31 -3.71 -1.91
C GLY A 20 3.64 -2.56 -2.87
N ARG A 21 4.77 -2.62 -3.59
CA ARG A 21 5.11 -1.61 -4.62
C ARG A 21 4.50 -2.01 -5.97
N PRO A 22 4.06 -1.05 -6.80
CA PRO A 22 3.64 -1.36 -8.17
C PRO A 22 4.80 -1.87 -9.02
N ARG A 23 4.60 -2.99 -9.70
CA ARG A 23 5.51 -3.59 -10.68
C ARG A 23 4.81 -3.74 -12.01
N CYS A 24 5.56 -3.57 -13.09
CA CYS A 24 5.15 -3.97 -14.42
C CYS A 24 5.79 -5.32 -14.75
N ALA A 25 4.97 -6.35 -14.95
CA ALA A 25 5.42 -7.70 -15.31
C ALA A 25 6.07 -7.73 -16.70
N GLN A 26 5.54 -6.95 -17.66
CA GLN A 26 6.02 -6.89 -19.04
C GLN A 26 7.47 -6.41 -19.16
N PHE A 27 7.88 -5.50 -18.29
CA PHE A 27 9.25 -4.94 -18.27
C PHE A 27 10.06 -5.36 -17.04
N ASP A 28 9.52 -6.27 -16.23
CA ASP A 28 10.11 -6.76 -14.99
C ASP A 28 10.73 -5.66 -14.09
N ARG A 29 9.94 -4.63 -13.77
CA ARG A 29 10.44 -3.50 -12.95
C ARG A 29 9.37 -2.85 -12.10
N VAL A 30 9.79 -2.22 -10.99
CA VAL A 30 8.95 -1.28 -10.25
C VAL A 30 8.66 -0.07 -11.14
N VAL A 31 7.41 0.39 -11.12
CA VAL A 31 6.94 1.52 -11.93
C VAL A 31 6.22 2.54 -11.06
N ASP A 32 6.32 3.82 -11.43
CA ASP A 32 5.41 4.87 -10.99
C ASP A 32 4.15 4.84 -11.88
N PRO A 33 2.99 4.38 -11.38
CA PRO A 33 1.78 4.23 -12.18
C PRO A 33 1.33 5.55 -12.82
N GLY A 34 1.49 6.68 -12.12
CA GLY A 34 1.03 7.98 -12.60
C GLY A 34 1.91 8.59 -13.69
N ARG A 35 3.09 8.02 -13.93
CA ARG A 35 4.09 8.57 -14.87
C ARG A 35 4.54 7.58 -15.93
N GLU A 36 4.60 6.31 -15.61
CA GLU A 36 5.26 5.29 -16.43
C GLU A 36 4.30 4.26 -17.03
N CYS A 37 3.12 4.05 -16.43
CA CYS A 37 2.18 3.01 -16.85
C CYS A 37 0.80 3.62 -17.16
N GLY A 38 0.65 4.11 -18.39
CA GLY A 38 -0.56 4.77 -18.89
C GLY A 38 -0.49 5.00 -20.40
N SER A 39 -1.17 6.03 -20.91
CA SER A 39 -1.32 6.30 -22.35
C SER A 39 0.00 6.47 -23.13
N GLY A 40 1.10 6.83 -22.47
CA GLY A 40 2.43 6.95 -23.08
C GLY A 40 3.24 5.65 -23.11
N CYS A 41 2.76 4.57 -22.49
CA CYS A 41 3.44 3.29 -22.46
C CYS A 41 3.03 2.43 -23.66
N PRO A 42 3.98 1.92 -24.47
CA PRO A 42 3.67 1.15 -25.67
C PRO A 42 3.06 -0.22 -25.38
N ALA A 43 3.19 -0.72 -24.15
CA ALA A 43 2.64 -1.99 -23.70
C ALA A 43 1.46 -1.80 -22.73
N PHE A 44 0.84 -0.62 -22.70
CA PHE A 44 -0.30 -0.40 -21.82
C PHE A 44 -1.53 -1.18 -22.32
N GLU A 45 -2.03 -2.09 -21.49
CA GLU A 45 -3.26 -2.84 -21.74
C GLU A 45 -4.27 -2.49 -20.64
N PRO A 46 -5.35 -1.75 -20.92
CA PRO A 46 -6.33 -1.35 -19.89
C PRO A 46 -6.93 -2.57 -19.19
N ALA A 47 -6.82 -2.63 -17.86
CA ALA A 47 -7.42 -3.66 -17.02
C ALA A 47 -7.67 -3.11 -15.61
N ASP A 48 -8.38 -3.88 -14.78
CA ASP A 48 -8.50 -3.56 -13.36
C ASP A 48 -7.13 -3.67 -12.66
N PRO A 49 -6.79 -2.72 -11.78
CA PRO A 49 -5.56 -2.80 -10.99
C PRO A 49 -5.46 -4.10 -10.21
N ALA A 50 -4.26 -4.69 -10.16
CA ALA A 50 -3.99 -5.81 -9.28
C ALA A 50 -4.22 -5.43 -7.81
N ALA A 51 -4.80 -6.34 -7.04
CA ALA A 51 -5.03 -6.12 -5.61
C ALA A 51 -3.69 -6.05 -4.84
N ALA A 52 -3.52 -4.99 -4.04
CA ALA A 52 -2.45 -4.89 -3.06
C ALA A 52 -3.03 -4.98 -1.65
N ASP A 53 -2.72 -6.06 -0.92
CA ASP A 53 -3.17 -6.26 0.47
C ASP A 53 -2.37 -5.39 1.45
N ARG A 54 -2.70 -4.10 1.47
CA ARG A 54 -2.01 -3.07 2.24
C ARG A 54 -2.19 -3.22 3.74
N GLU A 55 -3.35 -3.73 4.16
CA GLU A 55 -3.66 -3.91 5.58
C GLU A 55 -2.77 -5.01 6.15
N ARG A 56 -2.73 -6.17 5.50
CA ARG A 56 -1.80 -7.25 5.88
C ARG A 56 -0.35 -6.78 5.88
N LEU A 57 0.07 -6.05 4.84
CA LEU A 57 1.45 -5.52 4.76
C LEU A 57 1.78 -4.51 5.86
N ARG A 58 0.79 -3.75 6.34
CA ARG A 58 0.95 -2.84 7.45
C ARG A 58 1.11 -3.63 8.74
N ASP A 59 0.20 -4.57 8.99
CA ASP A 59 0.17 -5.39 10.21
C ASP A 59 1.44 -6.22 10.37
N GLU A 60 1.93 -6.87 9.31
CA GLU A 60 3.17 -7.65 9.34
C GLU A 60 4.43 -6.82 9.63
N ARG A 61 4.40 -5.49 9.38
CA ARG A 61 5.60 -4.63 9.39
C ARG A 61 5.61 -3.62 10.53
N THR A 62 4.63 -3.67 11.42
CA THR A 62 4.52 -2.77 12.56
C THR A 62 4.36 -3.57 13.85
N ALA A 63 4.91 -3.06 14.96
CA ALA A 63 4.63 -3.62 16.28
C ALA A 63 3.24 -3.21 16.80
N TRP A 64 2.55 -2.32 16.09
CA TRP A 64 1.21 -1.87 16.44
C TRP A 64 0.17 -2.95 16.12
N VAL A 65 -0.63 -3.34 17.10
CA VAL A 65 -1.75 -4.27 16.93
C VAL A 65 -3.05 -3.47 17.03
N ALA A 66 -3.94 -3.62 16.05
CA ALA A 66 -5.22 -2.91 16.02
C ALA A 66 -6.11 -3.26 17.22
N ASP A 67 -6.16 -4.54 17.56
CA ASP A 67 -6.85 -5.09 18.72
C ASP A 67 -5.84 -5.85 19.61
N PRO A 68 -5.12 -5.13 20.51
CA PRO A 68 -4.15 -5.76 21.37
C PRO A 68 -4.85 -6.61 22.44
N GLU A 69 -4.29 -7.79 22.71
CA GLU A 69 -4.76 -8.65 23.79
C GLU A 69 -4.74 -7.91 25.15
N GLY A 70 -5.75 -8.16 25.98
CA GLY A 70 -5.75 -7.72 27.38
C GLY A 70 -6.53 -6.44 27.71
N GLY A 71 -7.29 -5.86 26.76
CA GLY A 71 -8.33 -4.87 27.07
C GLY A 71 -7.86 -3.67 27.92
N GLY A 72 -6.58 -3.31 27.81
CA GLY A 72 -5.96 -2.27 28.64
C GLY A 72 -6.67 -0.92 28.50
N PRO A 73 -6.58 -0.03 29.51
CA PRO A 73 -7.33 1.21 29.52
C PRO A 73 -6.96 2.09 28.31
N ARG A 74 -7.92 2.29 27.40
CA ARG A 74 -7.82 3.20 26.26
C ARG A 74 -7.95 4.65 26.73
N ARG A 75 -6.88 5.19 27.33
CA ARG A 75 -6.80 6.59 27.78
C ARG A 75 -5.86 7.39 26.90
N GLN A 76 -6.24 8.62 26.57
CA GLN A 76 -5.32 9.57 25.95
C GLN A 76 -4.38 10.11 27.04
N SER A 77 -3.07 9.97 26.83
CA SER A 77 -2.04 10.52 27.72
C SER A 77 -2.18 12.05 27.82
N GLY A 78 -2.12 12.59 29.04
CA GLY A 78 -2.12 14.03 29.27
C GLY A 78 -3.50 14.67 29.47
N LEU A 79 -4.61 13.93 29.35
CA LEU A 79 -5.94 14.46 29.67
C LEU A 79 -6.23 14.52 31.18
N SER A 80 -5.51 13.77 32.00
CA SER A 80 -5.68 13.71 33.46
C SER A 80 -5.47 15.05 34.18
N ARG A 81 -4.90 16.06 33.51
CA ARG A 81 -4.66 17.40 34.08
C ARG A 81 -5.85 18.36 33.91
N TYR A 82 -6.87 17.96 33.16
CA TYR A 82 -8.04 18.77 32.81
C TYR A 82 -9.36 18.19 33.37
N LEU A 83 -9.30 17.05 34.05
CA LEU A 83 -10.39 16.41 34.79
C LEU A 83 -10.17 16.61 36.29
#